data_AF-A0A945K7V7-F1
#
_entry.id   AF-A0A945K7V7-F1
#
_cell.length_a   1.000
_cell.length_b   1.000
_cell.length_c   1.000
_cell.angle_alpha   90.00
_cell.angle_beta   90.00
_cell.angle_gamma   90.00
#
_symmetry.space_group_name_H-M   'P 1'
#
loop_
_entity.id
_entity.type
_entity.pdbx_description
1 polymer ?
#
loop_
_entity_poly.entity_id
_entity_poly.type
_entity_poly.pdbx_seq_one_letter_code
_entity_poly.pdbx_strand_id
1 'polypeptide(L)'
;MKGFLFILCSFFILSSCDKGSTCDNCGDLFNGSTTFKVSQNDLMKFEGLAKIDGIDIGTCIQGNIYQDDLILSSVIILDDCCCEI
;
A
#
# COMPACT_ATOMS: atom_id res chain seq x y z
N MET A 1 12.50 -20.85 45.75
CA MET A 1 12.48 -21.46 44.40
C MET A 1 11.10 -21.26 43.80
N LYS A 2 11.01 -20.43 42.75
CA LYS A 2 10.05 -20.53 41.64
C LYS A 2 10.36 -19.36 40.73
N GLY A 3 11.32 -19.64 39.83
CA GLY A 3 11.81 -18.70 38.85
C GLY A 3 10.69 -18.28 37.91
N PHE A 4 10.52 -16.97 37.78
CA PHE A 4 9.63 -16.35 36.82
C PHE A 4 10.34 -16.38 35.47
N LEU A 5 10.09 -17.45 34.71
CA LEU A 5 10.59 -17.61 33.35
C LEU A 5 9.38 -17.77 32.44
N PHE A 6 9.03 -16.73 31.68
CA PHE A 6 8.76 -16.89 30.26
C PHE A 6 8.85 -15.53 29.57
N ILE A 7 9.85 -15.46 28.70
CA ILE A 7 10.14 -14.44 27.71
C ILE A 7 8.90 -14.24 26.82
N LEU A 8 8.46 -13.00 26.66
CA LEU A 8 7.65 -12.57 25.52
C LEU A 8 8.30 -11.31 24.94
N CYS A 9 9.48 -11.52 24.36
CA CYS A 9 9.89 -10.79 23.17
C CYS A 9 8.87 -11.07 22.06
N SER A 10 8.03 -10.09 21.77
CA SER A 10 7.38 -9.92 20.47
C SER A 10 7.38 -8.41 20.27
N PHE A 11 8.39 -7.80 19.62
CA PHE A 11 8.78 -8.00 18.22
C PHE A 11 7.56 -8.05 17.29
N PHE A 12 6.84 -6.94 17.21
CA PHE A 12 6.19 -6.46 15.99
C PHE A 12 6.58 -4.97 15.86
N ILE A 13 7.83 -4.72 15.47
CA ILE A 13 8.23 -4.38 14.10
C ILE A 13 7.62 -3.03 13.69
N LEU A 14 8.40 -1.97 13.95
CA LEU A 14 8.67 -0.86 13.04
C LEU A 14 7.48 -0.30 12.24
N SER A 15 6.71 0.62 12.84
CA SER A 15 6.01 1.66 12.07
C SER A 15 7.02 2.73 11.60
N SER A 16 7.94 2.30 10.73
CA SER A 16 8.90 3.15 10.03
C SER A 16 8.33 3.50 8.66
N CYS A 17 7.33 4.39 8.63
CA CYS A 17 6.95 5.03 7.38
C CYS A 17 7.69 6.36 7.28
N ASP A 18 8.84 6.32 6.61
CA ASP A 18 9.63 7.51 6.37
C ASP A 18 8.91 8.40 5.34
N LYS A 19 8.93 9.71 5.55
CA LYS A 19 8.20 10.72 4.76
C LYS A 19 8.91 10.97 3.41
N GLY A 20 9.02 9.93 2.59
CA GLY A 20 9.72 9.97 1.31
C GLY A 20 8.90 9.39 0.18
N SER A 21 7.86 10.12 -0.28
CA SER A 21 7.25 10.05 -1.62
C SER A 21 6.81 8.72 -2.27
N THR A 22 7.03 7.57 -1.67
CA THR A 22 6.53 6.26 -2.11
C THR A 22 6.30 5.43 -0.85
N CYS A 23 5.10 4.86 -0.68
CA CYS A 23 4.75 4.06 0.49
C CYS A 23 5.44 2.69 0.42
N ASP A 24 6.77 2.65 0.43
CA ASP A 24 7.59 1.45 0.22
C ASP A 24 7.57 0.47 1.42
N ASN A 25 6.85 0.82 2.49
CA ASN A 25 6.65 -0.01 3.69
C ASN A 25 5.16 -0.30 4.00
N CYS A 26 4.25 -0.01 3.07
CA CYS A 26 3.00 -0.77 2.97
C CYS A 26 3.40 -2.18 2.53
N GLY A 27 3.71 -3.05 3.49
CA GLY A 27 4.37 -4.34 3.30
C GLY A 27 4.26 -4.90 1.88
N ASP A 28 5.41 -5.07 1.25
CA ASP A 28 5.51 -5.98 0.12
C ASP A 28 4.88 -7.33 0.52
N LEU A 29 4.38 -8.09 -0.45
CA LEU A 29 3.70 -9.40 -0.31
C LEU A 29 2.17 -9.41 -0.19
N PHE A 30 1.49 -9.18 -1.31
CA PHE A 30 0.67 -10.25 -1.87
C PHE A 30 0.94 -10.35 -3.37
N ASN A 31 1.73 -11.35 -3.79
CA ASN A 31 1.74 -11.80 -5.19
C ASN A 31 2.23 -10.79 -6.27
N GLY A 32 3.02 -9.76 -5.93
CA GLY A 32 3.62 -8.84 -6.91
C GLY A 32 2.81 -7.56 -7.23
N SER A 33 1.86 -7.18 -6.36
CA SER A 33 1.11 -5.92 -6.46
C SER A 33 1.72 -4.79 -5.63
N THR A 34 1.58 -3.55 -6.10
CA THR A 34 1.98 -2.32 -5.40
C THR A 34 0.75 -1.59 -4.84
N THR A 35 0.87 -1.07 -3.62
CA THR A 35 -0.13 -0.20 -2.98
C THR A 35 0.32 1.25 -3.01
N PHE A 36 -0.56 2.16 -3.41
CA PHE A 36 -0.26 3.60 -3.47
C PHE A 36 -1.51 4.46 -3.34
N LYS A 37 -1.30 5.72 -2.95
CA LYS A 37 -2.32 6.77 -2.94
C LYS A 37 -2.39 7.40 -4.33
N VAL A 38 -3.58 7.41 -4.93
CA VAL A 38 -3.80 7.96 -6.26
C VAL A 38 -3.48 9.44 -6.29
N SER A 39 -2.49 9.82 -7.09
CA SER A 39 -2.16 11.22 -7.37
C SER A 39 -2.78 11.68 -8.69
N GLN A 40 -2.79 13.00 -8.91
CA GLN A 40 -3.18 13.56 -10.22
C GLN A 40 -2.31 13.01 -11.36
N ASN A 41 -1.03 12.76 -11.11
CA ASN A 41 -0.11 12.21 -12.10
C ASN A 41 -0.50 10.77 -12.47
N ASP A 42 -0.97 9.97 -11.51
CA ASP A 42 -1.37 8.58 -11.75
C ASP A 42 -2.64 8.49 -12.60
N LEU A 43 -3.61 9.39 -12.39
CA LEU A 43 -4.81 9.46 -13.24
C LEU A 43 -4.50 9.84 -14.69
N MET A 44 -3.42 10.60 -14.91
CA MET A 44 -2.94 10.95 -16.26
C MET A 44 -2.08 9.84 -16.87
N LYS A 45 -1.27 9.16 -16.05
CA LYS A 45 -0.37 8.08 -16.48
C LYS A 45 -1.14 6.81 -16.82
N PHE A 46 -2.10 6.43 -15.99
CA PHE A 46 -2.85 5.19 -16.13
C PHE A 46 -4.21 5.45 -16.76
N GLU A 47 -4.26 5.30 -18.09
CA GLU A 47 -5.51 5.45 -18.83
C GLU A 47 -6.58 4.49 -18.28
N GLY A 48 -7.77 5.01 -17.97
CA GLY A 48 -8.89 4.22 -17.48
C GLY A 48 -8.95 4.09 -15.96
N LEU A 49 -7.90 4.47 -15.22
CA LEU A 49 -7.94 4.51 -13.75
C LEU A 49 -9.05 5.42 -13.24
N ALA A 50 -9.20 6.61 -13.84
CA ALA A 50 -10.27 7.57 -13.53
C ALA A 50 -11.69 7.11 -13.92
N LYS A 51 -11.82 5.98 -14.63
CA LYS A 51 -13.13 5.41 -15.02
C LYS A 51 -13.62 4.36 -14.03
N ILE A 52 -12.79 3.95 -13.08
CA ILE A 52 -13.16 2.99 -12.04
C ILE A 52 -13.94 3.75 -10.97
N ASP A 53 -15.14 3.26 -10.67
CA ASP A 53 -15.99 3.86 -9.65
C ASP A 53 -15.32 3.81 -8.27
N GLY A 54 -15.38 4.92 -7.54
CA GLY A 54 -14.71 5.07 -6.24
C GLY A 54 -13.23 5.49 -6.30
N ILE A 55 -12.64 5.65 -7.48
CA ILE A 55 -11.27 6.17 -7.63
C ILE A 55 -11.27 7.68 -7.90
N ASP A 56 -10.66 8.43 -6.99
CA ASP A 56 -10.35 9.85 -7.13
C ASP A 56 -8.93 10.14 -6.60
N ILE A 57 -8.48 11.39 -6.71
CA ILE A 57 -7.24 11.84 -6.10
C ILE A 57 -7.33 11.63 -4.59
N GLY A 58 -6.37 10.91 -4.05
CA GLY A 58 -6.31 10.56 -2.64
C GLY A 58 -6.96 9.22 -2.30
N THR A 59 -7.61 8.53 -3.23
CA THR A 59 -8.05 7.15 -3.02
C THR A 59 -6.84 6.23 -2.89
N CYS A 60 -6.93 5.26 -2.00
CA CYS A 60 -5.89 4.28 -1.74
C CYS A 60 -6.18 3.03 -2.56
N ILE A 61 -5.23 2.61 -3.39
CA ILE A 61 -5.42 1.45 -4.26
C ILE A 61 -4.24 0.51 -4.22
N GLN A 62 -4.52 -0.77 -4.46
CA GLN A 62 -3.54 -1.81 -4.73
C GLN A 62 -3.70 -2.28 -6.17
N GLY A 63 -2.59 -2.47 -6.89
CA GLY A 63 -2.63 -2.99 -8.25
C GLY A 63 -1.28 -3.49 -8.75
N ASN A 64 -1.31 -4.32 -9.79
CA ASN A 64 -0.12 -4.87 -10.42
C ASN A 64 0.42 -3.90 -11.47
N ILE A 65 1.72 -3.64 -11.42
CA ILE A 65 2.43 -2.84 -12.41
C ILE A 65 3.29 -3.78 -13.26
N TYR A 66 3.12 -3.71 -14.58
CA TYR A 66 3.93 -4.48 -15.54
C TYR A 66 4.49 -3.51 -16.58
N GLN A 67 5.83 -3.47 -16.71
CA GLN A 67 6.52 -2.57 -17.63
C GLN A 67 6.05 -1.10 -17.52
N ASP A 68 5.95 -0.60 -16.28
CA ASP A 68 5.48 0.76 -15.93
C ASP A 68 3.99 1.06 -16.16
N ASP A 69 3.21 0.09 -16.65
CA ASP A 69 1.75 0.19 -16.84
C ASP A 69 0.98 -0.51 -15.71
N LEU A 70 -0.11 0.13 -15.26
CA LEU A 70 -1.02 -0.42 -14.28
C LEU A 70 -2.04 -1.36 -14.94
N ILE A 71 -2.12 -2.60 -14.47
CA ILE A 71 -3.12 -3.57 -14.92
C ILE A 71 -4.47 -3.22 -14.26
N LEU A 72 -5.35 -2.51 -14.96
CA LEU A 72 -6.64 -2.04 -14.41
C LEU A 72 -7.49 -3.15 -13.77
N SER A 73 -7.46 -4.37 -14.32
CA SER A 73 -8.22 -5.52 -13.78
C SER A 73 -7.69 -6.04 -12.44
N SER A 74 -6.51 -5.60 -12.02
CA SER A 74 -5.92 -5.94 -10.72
C SER A 74 -6.15 -4.86 -9.66
N VAL A 75 -6.82 -3.76 -10.00
CA VAL A 75 -7.02 -2.63 -9.10
C VAL A 75 -8.05 -2.98 -8.03
N ILE A 76 -7.66 -2.79 -6.78
CA ILE A 76 -8.50 -2.96 -5.59
C ILE A 76 -8.46 -1.63 -4.83
N ILE A 77 -9.62 -1.09 -4.49
CA ILE A 77 -9.75 0.09 -3.63
C ILE A 77 -9.61 -0.36 -2.18
N LEU A 78 -8.76 0.32 -1.43
CA LEU A 78 -8.50 0.08 -0.01
C LEU A 78 -9.19 1.16 0.82
N ASP A 79 -9.66 0.78 2.00
CA ASP A 79 -10.28 1.70 2.95
C ASP A 79 -9.28 2.72 3.50
N ASP A 80 -8.03 2.29 3.75
CA ASP A 80 -6.96 3.12 4.27
C ASP A 80 -5.68 2.98 3.42
N CYS A 81 -5.00 4.10 3.17
CA CYS A 81 -3.63 4.09 2.71
C CYS A 81 -2.78 3.70 3.91
N CYS A 82 -2.01 2.61 3.83
CA CYS A 82 -1.05 2.40 4.90
C CYS A 82 -0.13 3.62 4.99
N CYS A 83 0.15 4.01 6.23
CA CYS A 83 0.83 5.25 6.63
C CYS A 83 -0.04 6.51 6.82
N GLU A 84 -1.36 6.40 6.89
CA GLU A 84 -2.18 7.48 7.48
C GLU A 84 -2.20 7.33 9.02
N ILE A 85 -1.49 8.24 9.71
CA ILE A 85 -1.57 8.46 11.17
C ILE A 85 -2.25 9.80 11.40
#